data_AF-A0A179H690-F1
#
_entry.id   AF-A0A179H690-F1
#
_cell.length_a   1.000
_cell.length_b   1.000
_cell.length_c   1.000
_cell.angle_alpha   90.00
_cell.angle_beta   90.00
_cell.angle_gamma   90.00
#
_symmetry.space_group_name_H-M   'P 1'
#
loop_
_entity.id
_entity.type
_entity.pdbx_description
1 polymer ?
#
loop_
_entity_poly.entity_id
_entity_poly.type
_entity_poly.pdbx_seq_one_letter_code
_entity_poly.pdbx_strand_id
1 'polypeptide(L)'
;MDPLLAIVAEYIGKADRGFNGIYHTMADPEFQSLDCELKNKIIAELTRRAKRQHEAQSYKKRTDNVRDCTSPVESNANEEWDRDCRIVEADARAALLADGCPPCYPPELPVPLSKTLPCEYYDIITFWRLHLNTTDHVLAAQHADWLTFRRWHRRHGQPTDPALAQTQTQAQARLKMWDEFRAYHERQYETIVRRRDKARVSQTQFLQMQPGKSAQHQMGMYSKFFAWMEQQREDMAEAAQVEAAARAMLTMTKP
;
A
#
# COMPACT_ATOMS: atom_id res chain seq x y z
N MET A 1 -17.88 -33.57 -34.56
CA MET A 1 -17.70 -32.90 -33.25
C MET A 1 -16.45 -33.51 -32.62
N ASP A 2 -15.42 -32.71 -32.39
CA ASP A 2 -14.15 -33.17 -31.82
C ASP A 2 -14.40 -33.65 -30.35
N PRO A 3 -14.04 -34.89 -29.97
CA PRO A 3 -14.24 -35.40 -28.62
C PRO A 3 -13.63 -34.51 -27.53
N LEU A 4 -12.53 -33.83 -27.87
CA LEU A 4 -11.89 -32.82 -27.03
C LEU A 4 -12.79 -31.61 -26.76
N LEU A 5 -13.55 -31.15 -27.76
CA LEU A 5 -14.46 -30.02 -27.61
C LEU A 5 -15.65 -30.34 -26.70
N ALA A 6 -16.12 -31.60 -26.67
CA ALA A 6 -17.20 -32.04 -25.80
C ALA A 6 -16.77 -32.13 -24.34
N ILE A 7 -15.62 -32.75 -24.06
CA ILE A 7 -15.03 -32.82 -22.72
C ILE A 7 -14.69 -31.42 -22.20
N VAL A 8 -14.10 -30.58 -23.05
CA VAL A 8 -13.80 -29.17 -22.71
C VAL A 8 -15.08 -28.38 -22.43
N ALA A 9 -16.18 -28.60 -23.15
CA ALA A 9 -17.45 -27.92 -22.89
C ALA A 9 -18.07 -28.31 -21.53
N GLU A 10 -17.95 -29.57 -21.13
CA GLU A 10 -18.45 -30.07 -19.84
C GLU A 10 -17.70 -29.43 -18.65
N TYR A 11 -16.37 -29.33 -18.74
CA TYR A 11 -15.57 -28.65 -17.73
C TYR A 11 -15.75 -27.13 -17.75
N ILE A 12 -16.09 -26.53 -18.89
CA ILE A 12 -16.41 -25.10 -19.01
C ILE A 12 -17.73 -24.77 -18.31
N GLY A 13 -18.76 -25.61 -18.43
CA GLY A 13 -20.02 -25.43 -17.71
C GLY A 13 -19.86 -25.45 -16.19
N LYS A 14 -18.87 -26.22 -15.68
CA LYS A 14 -18.50 -26.25 -14.25
C LYS A 14 -17.63 -25.04 -13.83
N ALA A 15 -16.97 -24.36 -14.78
CA ALA A 15 -15.97 -23.32 -14.53
C ALA A 15 -16.50 -21.88 -14.61
N ASP A 16 -17.80 -21.65 -14.43
CA ASP A 16 -18.49 -20.35 -14.52
C ASP A 16 -18.07 -19.30 -13.46
N ARG A 17 -16.92 -19.50 -12.80
CA ARG A 17 -16.33 -18.65 -11.75
C ARG A 17 -14.93 -18.15 -12.11
N GLY A 18 -14.63 -17.99 -13.40
CA GLY A 18 -13.34 -17.45 -13.86
C GLY A 18 -12.14 -18.30 -13.44
N PHE A 19 -11.01 -17.69 -13.10
CA PHE A 19 -9.77 -18.40 -12.73
C PHE A 19 -9.94 -19.40 -11.57
N ASN A 20 -10.92 -19.20 -10.69
CA ASN A 20 -11.24 -20.15 -9.61
C ASN A 20 -11.80 -21.48 -10.12
N GLY A 21 -12.46 -21.49 -11.29
CA GLY A 21 -12.95 -22.71 -11.92
C GLY A 21 -11.83 -23.66 -12.35
N ILE A 22 -10.67 -23.12 -12.73
CA ILE A 22 -9.50 -23.90 -13.17
C ILE A 22 -8.95 -24.75 -12.00
N TYR A 23 -8.94 -24.20 -10.78
CA TYR A 23 -8.51 -24.95 -9.58
C TYR A 23 -9.45 -26.09 -9.22
N HIS A 24 -10.76 -25.90 -9.42
CA HIS A 24 -11.75 -26.97 -9.21
C HIS A 24 -11.63 -28.07 -10.27
N THR A 25 -11.35 -27.73 -11.53
CA THR A 25 -11.08 -28.71 -12.60
C THR A 25 -9.83 -29.53 -12.33
N MET A 26 -8.76 -28.93 -11.82
CA MET A 26 -7.53 -29.67 -11.48
C MET A 26 -7.70 -30.61 -10.26
N ALA A 27 -8.70 -30.35 -9.43
CA ALA A 27 -9.06 -31.17 -8.28
C ALA A 27 -10.07 -32.30 -8.62
N ASP A 28 -10.59 -32.34 -9.86
CA ASP A 28 -11.54 -33.36 -10.30
C ASP A 28 -10.82 -34.71 -10.51
N PRO A 29 -11.23 -35.79 -9.82
CA PRO A 29 -10.63 -37.12 -9.99
C PRO A 29 -10.67 -37.63 -11.42
N GLU A 30 -11.70 -37.26 -12.20
CA GLU A 30 -11.82 -37.64 -13.61
C GLU A 30 -10.86 -36.86 -14.50
N PHE A 31 -10.53 -35.62 -14.13
CA PHE A 31 -9.49 -34.85 -14.79
C PHE A 31 -8.10 -35.41 -14.45
N GLN A 32 -7.90 -35.90 -13.23
CA GLN A 32 -6.66 -36.50 -12.78
C GLN A 32 -6.36 -37.86 -13.42
N SER A 33 -7.35 -38.57 -13.95
CA SER A 33 -7.14 -39.84 -14.67
C SER A 33 -6.75 -39.66 -16.14
N LEU A 34 -6.82 -38.45 -16.69
CA LEU A 34 -6.42 -38.14 -18.07
C LEU A 34 -4.90 -38.23 -18.28
N ASP A 35 -4.48 -38.46 -19.53
CA ASP A 35 -3.06 -38.40 -19.89
C ASP A 35 -2.50 -36.96 -19.78
N CYS A 36 -1.18 -36.86 -19.62
CA CYS A 36 -0.51 -35.59 -19.36
C CYS A 36 -0.59 -34.60 -20.53
N GLU A 37 -0.61 -35.08 -21.77
CA GLU A 37 -0.68 -34.22 -22.95
C GLU A 37 -2.08 -33.59 -23.06
N LEU A 38 -3.12 -34.39 -22.77
CA LEU A 38 -4.51 -33.96 -22.77
C LEU A 38 -4.80 -32.95 -21.65
N LYS A 39 -4.29 -33.21 -20.44
CA LYS A 39 -4.37 -32.27 -19.30
C LYS A 39 -3.80 -30.90 -19.66
N ASN A 40 -2.62 -30.88 -20.27
CA ASN A 40 -1.95 -29.63 -20.67
C ASN A 40 -2.75 -28.86 -21.72
N LYS A 41 -3.33 -29.56 -22.72
CA LYS A 41 -4.19 -28.93 -23.73
C LYS A 41 -5.45 -28.32 -23.11
N ILE A 42 -6.09 -29.02 -22.18
CA ILE A 42 -7.30 -28.53 -21.49
C ILE A 42 -6.98 -27.31 -20.62
N ILE A 43 -5.93 -27.36 -19.80
CA ILE A 43 -5.50 -26.22 -18.96
C ILE A 43 -5.16 -24.99 -19.81
N ALA A 44 -4.45 -25.19 -20.92
CA ALA A 44 -4.07 -24.09 -21.81
C ALA A 44 -5.30 -23.41 -22.45
N GLU A 45 -6.34 -24.17 -22.82
CA GLU A 45 -7.56 -23.60 -23.39
C GLU A 45 -8.43 -22.91 -22.33
N LEU A 46 -8.56 -23.50 -21.13
CA LEU A 46 -9.26 -22.88 -19.99
C LEU A 46 -8.61 -21.55 -19.59
N THR A 47 -7.28 -21.51 -19.55
CA THR A 47 -6.51 -20.29 -19.26
C THR A 47 -6.73 -19.22 -20.34
N ARG A 48 -6.70 -19.60 -21.62
CA ARG A 48 -6.97 -18.67 -22.74
C ARG A 48 -8.40 -18.11 -22.68
N ARG A 49 -9.40 -18.93 -22.34
CA ARG A 49 -10.79 -18.47 -22.17
C ARG A 49 -10.97 -17.57 -20.95
N ALA A 50 -10.40 -17.91 -19.80
CA ALA A 50 -10.46 -17.08 -18.59
C ALA A 50 -9.86 -15.69 -18.84
N LYS A 51 -8.74 -15.62 -19.57
CA LYS A 51 -8.12 -14.35 -19.98
C LYS A 51 -9.05 -13.53 -20.88
N ARG A 52 -9.66 -14.15 -21.90
CA ARG A 52 -10.64 -13.49 -22.79
C ARG A 52 -11.88 -13.00 -22.04
N GLN A 53 -12.38 -13.76 -21.05
CA GLN A 53 -13.51 -13.33 -20.21
C GLN A 53 -13.14 -12.17 -19.28
N HIS A 54 -11.93 -12.19 -18.69
CA HIS A 54 -11.44 -11.09 -17.86
C HIS A 54 -11.24 -9.80 -18.69
N GLU A 55 -10.68 -9.93 -19.90
CA GLU A 55 -10.54 -8.81 -20.85
C GLU A 55 -11.91 -8.30 -21.33
N ALA A 56 -12.88 -9.19 -21.58
CA ALA A 56 -14.25 -8.81 -21.94
C ALA A 56 -15.01 -8.16 -20.78
N GLN A 57 -14.83 -8.60 -19.53
CA GLN A 57 -15.37 -7.94 -18.33
C GLN A 57 -14.71 -6.58 -18.10
N SER A 58 -13.41 -6.45 -18.37
CA SER A 58 -12.69 -5.17 -18.34
C SER A 58 -13.19 -4.21 -19.43
N TYR A 59 -13.46 -4.71 -20.63
CA TYR A 59 -14.05 -3.93 -21.72
C TYR A 59 -15.50 -3.53 -21.43
N LYS A 60 -16.31 -4.43 -20.84
CA LYS A 60 -17.70 -4.13 -20.45
C LYS A 60 -17.79 -3.12 -19.31
N LYS A 61 -16.90 -3.20 -18.30
CA LYS A 61 -16.70 -2.13 -17.29
C LYS A 61 -16.31 -0.79 -17.93
N ARG A 62 -15.55 -0.82 -19.04
CA ARG A 62 -15.22 0.37 -19.81
C ARG A 62 -16.40 0.90 -20.61
N THR A 63 -17.25 0.05 -21.20
CA THR A 63 -18.36 0.50 -22.04
C THR A 63 -19.63 0.86 -21.26
N ASP A 64 -19.88 0.25 -20.10
CA ASP A 64 -20.97 0.66 -19.21
C ASP A 64 -20.66 2.04 -18.59
N ASN A 65 -19.38 2.42 -18.43
CA ASN A 65 -18.94 3.79 -18.15
C ASN A 65 -19.02 4.75 -19.36
N VAL A 66 -19.28 4.26 -20.57
CA VAL A 66 -19.37 5.08 -21.80
C VAL A 66 -20.83 5.33 -22.21
N ARG A 67 -21.80 4.59 -21.64
CA ARG A 67 -23.23 4.77 -21.97
C ARG A 67 -23.90 5.95 -21.25
N ASP A 68 -23.18 6.66 -20.38
CA ASP A 68 -23.58 7.95 -19.82
C ASP A 68 -22.99 9.15 -20.59
N CYS A 69 -22.40 8.93 -21.77
CA CYS A 69 -21.83 10.00 -22.61
C CYS A 69 -22.87 10.62 -23.58
N THR A 70 -24.04 10.97 -23.07
CA THR A 70 -24.83 12.05 -23.67
C THR A 70 -25.08 13.14 -22.64
N SER A 71 -24.04 13.93 -22.34
CA SER A 71 -24.19 15.36 -22.06
C SER A 71 -22.85 16.08 -22.23
N PRO A 72 -22.77 17.17 -23.01
CA PRO A 72 -21.54 17.92 -23.22
C PRO A 72 -21.30 18.85 -22.03
N VAL A 73 -20.43 18.45 -21.09
CA VAL A 73 -19.92 19.34 -20.04
C VAL A 73 -18.42 19.03 -19.84
N GLU A 74 -17.62 19.39 -20.84
CA GLU A 74 -16.16 19.45 -20.75
C GLU A 74 -15.77 20.84 -20.22
N SER A 75 -15.61 21.01 -18.90
CA SER A 75 -14.85 22.15 -18.33
C SER A 75 -14.65 22.06 -16.80
N ASN A 76 -15.55 21.41 -16.06
CA ASN A 76 -15.67 21.56 -14.60
C ASN A 76 -15.41 20.27 -13.80
N ALA A 77 -15.48 19.09 -14.41
CA ALA A 77 -15.24 17.82 -13.71
C ALA A 77 -13.77 17.65 -13.25
N ASN A 78 -12.79 18.07 -14.06
CA ASN A 78 -11.37 18.05 -13.65
C ASN A 78 -11.08 19.09 -12.58
N GLU A 79 -11.67 20.28 -12.67
CA GLU A 79 -11.49 21.34 -11.67
C GLU A 79 -12.14 21.00 -10.32
N GLU A 80 -13.27 20.30 -10.35
CA GLU A 80 -13.95 19.76 -9.17
C GLU A 80 -13.11 18.68 -8.50
N TRP A 81 -12.60 17.72 -9.26
CA TRP A 81 -11.70 16.68 -8.72
C TRP A 81 -10.40 17.26 -8.14
N ASP A 82 -9.80 18.24 -8.81
CA ASP A 82 -8.63 18.94 -8.31
C ASP A 82 -8.92 19.69 -7.01
N ARG A 83 -10.14 20.27 -6.89
CA ARG A 83 -10.58 20.95 -5.67
C ARG A 83 -10.76 19.95 -4.53
N ASP A 84 -11.39 18.81 -4.80
CA ASP A 84 -11.58 17.75 -3.81
C ASP A 84 -10.24 17.20 -3.31
N CYS A 85 -9.29 16.98 -4.22
CA CYS A 85 -7.93 16.59 -3.84
C CYS A 85 -7.27 17.59 -2.90
N ARG A 86 -7.40 18.89 -3.17
CA ARG A 86 -6.86 19.95 -2.31
C ARG A 86 -7.47 19.93 -0.91
N ILE A 87 -8.79 19.76 -0.82
CA ILE A 87 -9.52 19.70 0.46
C ILE A 87 -9.06 18.49 1.27
N VAL A 88 -9.07 17.30 0.66
CA VAL A 88 -8.69 16.04 1.32
C VAL A 88 -7.25 16.07 1.82
N GLU A 89 -6.31 16.58 1.01
CA GLU A 89 -4.89 16.70 1.40
C GLU A 89 -4.68 17.76 2.50
N ALA A 90 -5.41 18.87 2.45
CA ALA A 90 -5.34 19.90 3.49
C ALA A 90 -5.86 19.39 4.84
N ASP A 91 -7.00 18.70 4.83
CA ASP A 91 -7.58 18.08 6.02
C ASP A 91 -6.65 17.01 6.60
N ALA A 92 -6.09 16.16 5.75
CA ALA A 92 -5.11 15.16 6.17
C ALA A 92 -3.84 15.78 6.76
N ARG A 93 -3.33 16.86 6.16
CA ARG A 93 -2.19 17.61 6.70
C ARG A 93 -2.48 18.16 8.09
N ALA A 94 -3.63 18.80 8.26
CA ALA A 94 -4.03 19.35 9.55
C ALA A 94 -4.15 18.25 10.62
N ALA A 95 -4.77 17.11 10.27
CA ALA A 95 -4.90 15.97 11.16
C ALA A 95 -3.55 15.36 11.56
N LEU A 96 -2.64 15.15 10.60
CA LEU A 96 -1.29 14.65 10.86
C LEU A 96 -0.54 15.55 11.84
N LEU A 97 -0.54 16.87 11.60
CA LEU A 97 0.13 17.84 12.45
C LEU A 97 -0.48 17.89 13.86
N ALA A 98 -1.81 17.83 13.97
CA ALA A 98 -2.51 17.80 15.25
C ALA A 98 -2.15 16.54 16.07
N ASP A 99 -1.99 15.40 15.40
CA ASP A 99 -1.59 14.13 16.02
C ASP A 99 -0.06 13.98 16.20
N GLY A 100 0.73 14.99 15.80
CA GLY A 100 2.18 15.01 15.95
C GLY A 100 2.95 14.19 14.91
N CYS A 101 2.31 13.78 13.81
CA CYS A 101 2.94 13.10 12.69
C CYS A 101 3.39 14.12 11.61
N PRO A 102 4.67 14.11 11.18
CA PRO A 102 5.14 15.01 10.13
C PRO A 102 4.54 14.63 8.76
N PRO A 103 3.96 15.56 8.00
CA PRO A 103 3.56 15.32 6.62
C PRO A 103 4.76 14.91 5.75
N CYS A 104 4.58 13.95 4.86
CA CYS A 104 5.68 13.40 4.04
C CYS A 104 6.19 14.31 2.91
N TYR A 105 5.50 15.43 2.65
CA TYR A 105 5.95 16.48 1.75
C TYR A 105 5.50 17.85 2.29
N PRO A 106 6.20 18.94 1.95
CA PRO A 106 5.94 20.26 2.53
C PRO A 106 4.75 20.95 1.81
N PRO A 107 4.12 21.96 2.42
CA PRO A 107 2.87 22.56 1.90
C PRO A 107 3.04 23.33 0.58
N GLU A 108 4.27 23.63 0.16
CA GLU A 108 4.59 24.37 -1.06
C GLU A 108 4.41 23.52 -2.33
N LEU A 109 4.35 22.18 -2.21
CA LEU A 109 4.07 21.33 -3.36
C LEU A 109 2.61 21.49 -3.80
N PRO A 110 2.37 21.68 -5.11
CA PRO A 110 1.02 21.82 -5.63
C PRO A 110 0.22 20.53 -5.45
N VAL A 111 -1.06 20.69 -5.09
CA VAL A 111 -2.04 19.61 -5.02
C VAL A 111 -3.13 19.86 -6.08
N PRO A 112 -3.47 18.87 -6.94
CA PRO A 112 -2.95 17.49 -6.96
C PRO A 112 -1.46 17.39 -7.31
N LEU A 113 -0.80 16.38 -6.72
CA LEU A 113 0.63 16.16 -6.93
C LEU A 113 0.90 15.77 -8.39
N SER A 114 1.82 16.49 -9.03
CA SER A 114 2.20 16.24 -10.41
C SER A 114 2.80 14.83 -10.58
N LYS A 115 2.89 14.38 -11.84
CA LYS A 115 3.64 13.16 -12.19
C LYS A 115 5.15 13.38 -12.06
N THR A 116 5.61 14.62 -12.28
CA THR A 116 7.01 15.04 -12.20
C THR A 116 7.30 15.62 -10.82
N LEU A 117 7.59 14.74 -9.87
CA LEU A 117 7.87 15.11 -8.49
C LEU A 117 9.32 15.59 -8.32
N PRO A 118 9.59 16.50 -7.37
CA PRO A 118 10.96 16.78 -6.93
C PRO A 118 11.67 15.50 -6.47
N CYS A 119 12.96 15.37 -6.80
CA CYS A 119 13.74 14.15 -6.50
C CYS A 119 13.74 13.81 -5.02
N GLU A 120 13.78 14.82 -4.15
CA GLU A 120 13.83 14.67 -2.68
C GLU A 120 12.57 14.01 -2.08
N TYR A 121 11.40 14.19 -2.71
CA TYR A 121 10.13 13.62 -2.24
C TYR A 121 9.62 12.46 -3.10
N TYR A 122 10.26 12.21 -4.25
CA TYR A 122 9.80 11.20 -5.22
C TYR A 122 9.59 9.84 -4.56
N ASP A 123 10.55 9.41 -3.75
CA ASP A 123 10.56 8.08 -3.16
C ASP A 123 9.47 7.90 -2.09
N ILE A 124 9.30 8.88 -1.20
CA ILE A 124 8.29 8.81 -0.14
C ILE A 124 6.87 8.98 -0.68
N ILE A 125 6.68 9.86 -1.66
CA ILE A 125 5.38 10.04 -2.33
C ILE A 125 5.02 8.77 -3.11
N THR A 126 5.99 8.18 -3.82
CA THR A 126 5.79 6.90 -4.52
C THR A 126 5.48 5.77 -3.55
N PHE A 127 6.13 5.75 -2.38
CA PHE A 127 5.79 4.80 -1.33
C PHE A 127 4.31 4.89 -0.98
N TRP A 128 3.80 6.06 -0.61
CA TRP A 128 2.41 6.23 -0.18
C TRP A 128 1.39 5.93 -1.27
N ARG A 129 1.66 6.34 -2.53
CA ARG A 129 0.81 6.02 -3.67
C ARG A 129 0.59 4.51 -3.84
N LEU A 130 1.63 3.73 -3.57
CA LEU A 130 1.62 2.29 -3.76
C LEU A 130 1.25 1.51 -2.49
N HIS A 131 1.56 2.03 -1.30
CA HIS A 131 1.48 1.30 -0.04
C HIS A 131 0.04 0.91 0.34
N LEU A 132 -0.91 1.83 0.15
CA LEU A 132 -2.34 1.60 0.38
C LEU A 132 -3.15 1.55 -0.92
N ASN A 133 -2.46 1.49 -2.07
CA ASN A 133 -3.08 1.58 -3.39
C ASN A 133 -3.99 2.83 -3.55
N THR A 134 -3.55 3.94 -2.95
CA THR A 134 -4.22 5.24 -2.98
C THR A 134 -3.55 6.10 -4.05
N THR A 135 -4.20 6.27 -5.20
CA THR A 135 -3.55 6.86 -6.38
C THR A 135 -3.18 8.33 -6.20
N ASP A 136 -4.03 9.11 -5.52
CA ASP A 136 -3.94 10.59 -5.62
C ASP A 136 -4.01 11.36 -4.29
N HIS A 137 -4.32 10.71 -3.15
CA HIS A 137 -4.37 11.34 -1.83
C HIS A 137 -3.27 10.81 -0.91
N VAL A 138 -2.08 11.38 -1.03
CA VAL A 138 -0.84 10.93 -0.40
C VAL A 138 -0.85 11.16 1.11
N LEU A 139 -1.19 12.36 1.60
CA LEU A 139 -1.26 12.59 3.05
C LEU A 139 -2.46 11.89 3.67
N ALA A 140 -3.56 11.72 2.93
CA ALA A 140 -4.68 10.92 3.40
C ALA A 140 -4.27 9.45 3.61
N ALA A 141 -3.45 8.90 2.70
CA ALA A 141 -2.88 7.56 2.86
C ALA A 141 -1.96 7.48 4.08
N GLN A 142 -1.05 8.45 4.22
CA GLN A 142 -0.17 8.56 5.39
C GLN A 142 -0.98 8.64 6.68
N HIS A 143 -2.05 9.46 6.71
CA HIS A 143 -2.91 9.62 7.87
C HIS A 143 -3.67 8.33 8.20
N ALA A 144 -4.21 7.62 7.21
CA ALA A 144 -4.90 6.34 7.42
C ALA A 144 -3.96 5.28 8.00
N ASP A 145 -2.71 5.25 7.54
CA ASP A 145 -1.68 4.36 8.07
C ASP A 145 -1.28 4.77 9.50
N TRP A 146 -1.08 6.06 9.74
CA TRP A 146 -0.83 6.60 11.09
C TRP A 146 -1.94 6.23 12.07
N LEU A 147 -3.22 6.35 11.69
CA LEU A 147 -4.34 5.92 12.52
C LEU A 147 -4.35 4.40 12.78
N THR A 148 -3.87 3.62 11.83
CA THR A 148 -3.71 2.17 11.98
C THR A 148 -2.62 1.85 12.98
N PHE A 149 -1.48 2.53 12.89
CA PHE A 149 -0.44 2.51 13.91
C PHE A 149 -1.00 2.94 15.28
N ARG A 150 -1.72 4.07 15.38
CA ARG A 150 -2.28 4.56 16.67
C ARG A 150 -3.26 3.57 17.30
N ARG A 151 -4.04 2.84 16.50
CA ARG A 151 -4.89 1.75 16.98
C ARG A 151 -4.07 0.56 17.47
N TRP A 152 -3.00 0.22 16.76
CA TRP A 152 -2.07 -0.83 17.16
C TRP A 152 -1.32 -0.46 18.44
N HIS A 153 -0.81 0.77 18.52
CA HIS A 153 -0.10 1.34 19.66
C HIS A 153 -0.97 1.34 20.93
N ARG A 154 -2.25 1.73 20.84
CA ARG A 154 -3.16 1.64 22.00
C ARG A 154 -3.35 0.21 22.54
N ARG A 155 -3.12 -0.82 21.72
CA ARG A 155 -3.27 -2.23 22.12
C ARG A 155 -1.96 -2.87 22.58
N HIS A 156 -0.84 -2.43 22.03
CA HIS A 156 0.46 -3.10 22.17
C HIS A 156 1.59 -2.20 22.68
N GLY A 157 1.36 -0.89 22.73
CA GLY A 157 2.31 0.10 23.24
C GLY A 157 2.52 -0.07 24.74
N GLN A 158 3.75 0.16 25.17
CA GLN A 158 4.04 0.16 26.61
C GLN A 158 3.39 1.39 27.25
N PRO A 159 2.73 1.24 28.41
CA PRO A 159 2.28 2.38 29.19
C PRO A 159 3.47 3.31 29.47
N THR A 160 3.35 4.59 29.13
CA THR A 160 4.36 5.57 29.56
C THR A 160 4.26 5.70 31.07
N ASP A 161 5.38 5.45 31.76
CA ASP A 161 5.48 5.65 33.20
C ASP A 161 5.04 7.08 33.55
N PRO A 162 4.07 7.27 34.48
CA PRO A 162 3.58 8.58 34.89
C PRO A 162 4.69 9.54 35.33
N ALA A 163 5.78 9.03 35.94
CA ALA A 163 6.92 9.82 36.37
C ALA A 163 7.75 10.34 35.18
N LEU A 164 7.90 9.51 34.13
CA LEU A 164 8.51 9.92 32.86
C LEU A 164 7.60 10.89 32.09
N ALA A 165 6.28 10.69 32.11
CA ALA A 165 5.34 11.57 31.44
C ALA A 165 5.35 13.02 32.00
N GLN A 166 5.62 13.18 33.29
CA GLN A 166 5.71 14.50 33.93
C GLN A 166 6.99 15.28 33.57
N THR A 167 8.05 14.59 33.18
CA THR A 167 9.36 15.19 32.88
C THR A 167 9.61 15.33 31.38
N GLN A 168 8.87 14.59 30.54
CA GLN A 168 9.04 14.59 29.10
C GLN A 168 8.51 15.87 28.45
N THR A 169 9.31 16.48 27.56
CA THR A 169 8.83 17.59 26.72
C THR A 169 7.89 17.08 25.62
N GLN A 170 7.11 17.97 25.03
CA GLN A 170 6.24 17.62 23.90
C GLN A 170 7.06 17.07 22.72
N ALA A 171 8.22 17.68 22.42
CA ALA A 171 9.13 17.19 21.39
C ALA A 171 9.69 15.79 21.69
N GLN A 172 10.06 15.51 22.94
CA GLN A 172 10.53 14.17 23.34
C GLN A 172 9.43 13.12 23.24
N ALA A 173 8.19 13.46 23.61
CA ALA A 173 7.04 12.56 23.49
C ALA A 173 6.74 12.24 22.01
N ARG A 174 6.87 13.24 21.13
CA ARG A 174 6.75 13.07 19.68
C ARG A 174 7.84 12.16 19.12
N LEU A 175 9.10 12.37 19.50
CA LEU A 175 10.22 11.54 19.05
C LEU A 175 10.01 10.06 19.44
N LYS A 176 9.59 9.81 20.68
CA LYS A 176 9.25 8.45 21.15
C LYS A 176 8.15 7.81 20.30
N MET A 177 7.08 8.56 20.01
CA MET A 177 5.97 8.05 19.19
C MET A 177 6.41 7.75 17.76
N TRP A 178 7.35 8.54 17.23
CA TRP A 178 7.96 8.31 15.93
C TRP A 178 8.80 7.04 15.89
N ASP A 179 9.62 6.78 16.92
CA ASP A 179 10.40 5.54 17.04
C ASP A 179 9.48 4.30 17.11
N GLU A 180 8.37 4.41 17.84
CA GLU A 180 7.36 3.35 17.90
C GLU A 180 6.67 3.10 16.55
N PHE A 181 6.45 4.15 15.76
CA PHE A 181 5.92 4.04 14.39
C PHE A 181 6.91 3.36 13.44
N ARG A 182 8.19 3.71 13.53
CA ARG A 182 9.25 3.00 12.80
C ARG A 182 9.27 1.52 13.14
N ALA A 183 9.28 1.18 14.43
CA ALA A 183 9.27 -0.21 14.90
C ALA A 183 8.02 -0.98 14.42
N TYR A 184 6.88 -0.31 14.32
CA TYR A 184 5.67 -0.88 13.71
C TYR A 184 5.91 -1.28 12.24
N HIS A 185 6.50 -0.41 11.43
CA HIS A 185 6.82 -0.72 10.04
C HIS A 185 7.95 -1.73 9.87
N GLU A 186 8.94 -1.76 10.75
CA GLU A 186 9.99 -2.80 10.76
C GLU A 186 9.36 -4.19 10.90
N ARG A 187 8.37 -4.36 11.78
CA ARG A 187 7.62 -5.62 11.91
C ARG A 187 6.82 -5.98 10.66
N GLN A 188 6.24 -4.99 9.97
CA GLN A 188 5.57 -5.23 8.69
C GLN A 188 6.57 -5.69 7.63
N TYR A 189 7.72 -5.00 7.53
CA TYR A 189 8.81 -5.35 6.63
C TYR A 189 9.34 -6.76 6.89
N GLU A 190 9.64 -7.11 8.15
CA GLU A 190 10.05 -8.47 8.52
C GLU A 190 9.02 -9.52 8.09
N THR A 191 7.73 -9.22 8.24
CA THR A 191 6.67 -10.13 7.80
C THR A 191 6.70 -10.35 6.29
N ILE A 192 6.95 -9.30 5.51
CA ILE A 192 7.12 -9.37 4.06
C ILE A 192 8.36 -10.21 3.69
N VAL A 193 9.50 -9.96 4.36
CA VAL A 193 10.75 -10.71 4.14
C VAL A 193 10.58 -12.18 4.49
N ARG A 194 9.97 -12.51 5.64
CA ARG A 194 9.71 -13.90 6.04
C ARG A 194 8.78 -14.60 5.05
N ARG A 195 7.76 -13.91 4.52
CA ARG A 195 6.88 -14.46 3.47
C ARG A 195 7.67 -14.75 2.18
N ARG A 196 8.55 -13.83 1.77
CA ARG A 196 9.44 -14.02 0.62
C ARG A 196 10.38 -15.21 0.82
N ASP A 197 11.01 -15.31 1.98
CA ASP A 197 11.98 -16.35 2.27
C ASP A 197 11.32 -17.72 2.38
N LYS A 198 10.14 -17.80 3.03
CA LYS A 198 9.29 -19.00 2.98
C LYS A 198 8.94 -19.40 1.55
N ALA A 199 8.54 -18.42 0.72
CA ALA A 199 8.28 -18.66 -0.70
C ALA A 199 9.52 -19.17 -1.43
N ARG A 200 10.72 -18.64 -1.13
CA ARG A 200 12.00 -19.07 -1.71
C ARG A 200 12.40 -20.49 -1.27
N VAL A 201 12.20 -20.83 0.00
CA VAL A 201 12.44 -22.17 0.54
C VAL A 201 11.48 -23.19 -0.09
N SER A 202 10.20 -22.84 -0.25
CA SER A 202 9.25 -23.68 -1.01
C SER A 202 9.57 -23.72 -2.51
N GLN A 203 10.19 -22.68 -3.06
CA GLN A 203 10.59 -22.57 -4.47
C GLN A 203 11.81 -23.44 -4.82
N THR A 204 12.64 -23.84 -3.85
CA THR A 204 13.64 -24.90 -4.07
C THR A 204 13.01 -26.26 -4.40
N GLN A 205 11.74 -26.50 -4.03
CA GLN A 205 10.92 -27.63 -4.53
C GLN A 205 10.14 -27.28 -5.82
N PHE A 206 10.13 -26.02 -6.24
CA PHE A 206 9.29 -25.44 -7.28
C PHE A 206 10.13 -24.65 -8.31
N LEU A 207 11.28 -25.20 -8.74
CA LEU A 207 12.23 -24.59 -9.68
C LEU A 207 11.68 -24.30 -11.10
N GLN A 208 10.36 -24.31 -11.28
CA GLN A 208 9.67 -23.87 -12.50
C GLN A 208 8.89 -22.55 -12.35
N MET A 209 8.71 -21.99 -11.15
CA MET A 209 8.00 -20.70 -10.98
C MET A 209 8.93 -19.64 -10.37
N GLN A 210 9.17 -18.57 -11.12
CA GLN A 210 9.97 -17.39 -10.74
C GLN A 210 9.44 -16.72 -9.45
N PRO A 211 10.31 -16.11 -8.62
CA PRO A 211 9.87 -15.34 -7.46
C PRO A 211 8.90 -14.23 -7.91
N GLY A 212 7.82 -14.00 -7.15
CA GLY A 212 6.88 -12.94 -7.47
C GLY A 212 7.56 -11.57 -7.44
N LYS A 213 7.61 -10.88 -8.58
CA LYS A 213 8.14 -9.50 -8.75
C LYS A 213 7.60 -8.50 -7.71
N SER A 214 6.45 -8.79 -7.10
CA SER A 214 5.79 -7.98 -6.08
C SER A 214 6.57 -7.89 -4.75
N ALA A 215 7.17 -8.98 -4.26
CA ALA A 215 7.84 -8.97 -2.95
C ALA A 215 9.16 -8.18 -2.99
N GLN A 216 9.93 -8.33 -4.07
CA GLN A 216 11.14 -7.52 -4.29
C GLN A 216 10.80 -6.03 -4.44
N HIS A 217 9.74 -5.72 -5.19
CA HIS A 217 9.25 -4.36 -5.33
C HIS A 217 8.83 -3.74 -3.98
N GLN A 218 8.07 -4.48 -3.17
CA GLN A 218 7.69 -4.04 -1.82
C GLN A 218 8.89 -3.79 -0.91
N MET A 219 9.89 -4.66 -0.92
CA MET A 219 11.11 -4.46 -0.12
C MET A 219 11.87 -3.19 -0.54
N GLY A 220 11.99 -2.94 -1.85
CA GLY A 220 12.62 -1.73 -2.37
C GLY A 220 11.90 -0.45 -1.93
N MET A 221 10.57 -0.47 -1.89
CA MET A 221 9.77 0.64 -1.37
C MET A 221 10.01 0.89 0.12
N TYR A 222 9.99 -0.16 0.94
CA TYR A 222 10.23 -0.04 2.39
C TYR A 222 11.63 0.49 2.72
N SER A 223 12.66 0.08 1.96
CA SER A 223 14.02 0.58 2.14
C SER A 223 14.08 2.12 2.03
N LYS A 224 13.37 2.69 1.06
CA LYS A 224 13.31 4.14 0.84
C LYS A 224 12.49 4.84 1.92
N PHE A 225 11.40 4.23 2.34
CA PHE A 225 10.58 4.70 3.45
C PHE A 225 11.37 4.77 4.77
N PHE A 226 12.18 3.75 5.09
CA PHE A 226 13.03 3.78 6.28
C PHE A 226 14.09 4.89 6.23
N ALA A 227 14.69 5.15 5.06
CA ALA A 227 15.62 6.26 4.90
C ALA A 227 14.95 7.61 5.17
N TRP A 228 13.73 7.82 4.64
CA TRP A 228 12.96 9.03 4.94
C TRP A 228 12.61 9.16 6.43
N MET A 229 12.19 8.06 7.08
CA MET A 229 11.90 8.06 8.52
C MET A 229 13.13 8.36 9.38
N GLU A 230 14.33 8.02 8.91
CA GLU A 230 15.59 8.39 9.56
C GLU A 230 15.83 9.89 9.51
N GLN A 231 15.72 10.49 8.33
CA GLN A 231 15.85 11.94 8.17
C GLN A 231 14.87 12.69 9.09
N GLN A 232 13.60 12.29 9.11
CA GLN A 232 12.60 12.95 9.96
C GLN A 232 12.89 12.81 11.46
N ARG A 233 13.52 11.71 11.88
CA ARG A 233 13.91 11.51 13.27
C ARG A 233 15.03 12.48 13.65
N GLU A 234 16.01 12.66 12.77
CA GLU A 234 17.12 13.60 12.97
C GLU A 234 16.62 15.04 13.10
N ASP A 235 15.76 15.47 12.18
CA ASP A 235 15.15 16.82 12.20
C ASP A 235 14.36 17.08 13.50
N MET A 236 13.59 16.09 13.97
CA MET A 236 12.84 16.20 15.23
C MET A 236 13.75 16.15 16.47
N ALA A 237 14.84 15.39 16.43
CA ALA A 237 15.79 15.33 17.52
C ALA A 237 16.53 16.67 17.68
N GLU A 238 16.90 17.31 16.57
CA GLU A 238 17.47 18.66 16.58
C GLU A 238 16.49 19.67 17.16
N ALA A 239 15.23 19.67 16.72
CA ALA A 239 14.19 20.54 17.27
C ALA A 239 13.98 20.34 18.78
N ALA A 240 14.03 19.10 19.26
CA ALA A 240 13.92 18.78 20.69
C ALA A 240 15.07 19.35 21.52
N GLN A 241 16.30 19.36 20.98
CA GLN A 241 17.47 19.95 21.64
C GLN A 241 17.33 21.47 21.75
N VAL A 242 16.87 22.13 20.68
CA VAL A 242 16.64 23.58 20.66
C VAL A 242 15.57 23.98 21.69
N GLU A 243 14.46 23.25 21.77
CA GLU A 243 13.40 23.52 22.75
C GLU A 243 13.91 23.33 24.20
N ALA A 244 14.68 22.27 24.45
CA ALA A 244 15.26 22.00 25.75
C ALA A 244 16.24 23.11 26.19
N ALA A 245 17.09 23.58 25.26
CA ALA A 245 18.02 24.68 25.51
C ALA A 245 17.28 26.00 25.81
N ALA A 246 16.23 26.32 25.05
CA ALA A 246 15.41 27.51 25.28
C ALA A 246 14.73 27.48 26.66
N ARG A 247 14.21 26.31 27.06
CA ARG A 247 13.59 26.13 28.38
C ARG A 247 14.61 26.28 29.51
N ALA A 248 15.81 25.73 29.36
CA ALA A 248 16.88 25.88 30.34
C ALA A 248 17.27 27.35 30.55
N MET A 249 17.40 28.11 29.47
CA MET A 249 17.68 29.55 29.54
C MET A 249 16.59 30.31 30.30
N LEU A 250 15.31 30.02 30.02
CA LEU A 250 14.18 30.65 30.73
C LEU A 250 14.14 30.33 32.24
N THR A 251 14.56 29.14 32.64
CA THR A 251 14.63 28.76 34.05
C THR A 251 15.80 29.40 34.80
N MET A 252 16.91 29.73 34.11
CA MET A 252 18.04 30.44 34.72
C MET A 252 17.81 31.95 34.86
N THR A 253 16.80 32.51 34.19
CA THR A 253 16.43 33.93 34.25
C THR A 253 15.34 34.27 35.27
N LYS A 254 14.85 33.30 36.06
CA LYS A 254 13.95 33.58 37.19
C LYS A 254 14.79 33.82 38.46
N PRO A 255 14.75 35.02 39.06
CA PRO A 255 15.44 35.33 40.31
C PRO A 255 14.86 34.55 41.50
#